data_AF-A0AAV6B556-F1
#
_entry.id   AF-A0AAV6B556-F1
#
_cell.length_a   1.000
_cell.length_b   1.000
_cell.length_c   1.000
_cell.angle_alpha   90.00
_cell.angle_beta   90.00
_cell.angle_gamma   90.00
#
_symmetry.space_group_name_H-M   'P 1'
#
loop_
_entity.id
_entity.type
_entity.pdbx_description
1 polymer ?
#
loop_
_entity_poly.entity_id
_entity_poly.type
_entity_poly.pdbx_seq_one_letter_code
_entity_poly.pdbx_strand_id
1 'polypeptide(L)'
;MHWIISLILLALAATPAAAGERPDILFLFADDQRADTIGSWGNKHIRTPNLDRLVKRGFSFRNNYCFGANSGAVCVPSRAMLLSGRRWFDVKADLTGARLLPEVLRDAGYVTFAAGKWHNGRESLGRAFPEARSMFLGGMDDHTKVPVLDVNAGRLSAPRLAQKFSSTEFADAAIGFLQQERSEQPFFCYVAFTAPHDPRNPPPAYREMYYRKPPPVPKNFLPEHPFNNGFARNVRDENLGAYPRTPRVIQEQLCEYYGLITHLDEQVGRILDALEKSGRAKNTLIIYTADHGLALGSHGLLGKQSVYEHSMKSPLIVAGPGVPRGKSTDAFTYLLDLFPTICAATGAAPPAGLAGHDLAALWTGRQKSIRDSVFLPYTDTMRAVRDARWKLIVYPRINHQQLFDLRKDPGEMNNIAAQKPAEVERLTRLLREWQNRTGDKQSLATTNPMPAAIRYDDFERKPDQWQPPWIVEKYF
;
A
#
# COMPACT_ATOMS: atom_id res chain seq x y z
N MET A 1 -50.04 -61.57 -0.34
CA MET A 1 -48.93 -60.86 -0.98
C MET A 1 -49.18 -59.36 -0.86
N HIS A 2 -48.57 -58.68 0.11
CA HIS A 2 -48.46 -57.23 0.14
C HIS A 2 -47.06 -56.91 0.69
N TRP A 3 -46.18 -56.42 -0.17
CA TRP A 3 -44.81 -56.02 0.18
C TRP A 3 -44.79 -54.53 0.48
N ILE A 4 -44.41 -54.16 1.70
CA ILE A 4 -44.11 -52.79 2.10
C ILE A 4 -42.61 -52.59 1.91
N ILE A 5 -42.22 -51.71 0.99
CA ILE A 5 -40.83 -51.29 0.79
C ILE A 5 -40.59 -50.05 1.65
N SER A 6 -39.83 -50.20 2.74
CA SER A 6 -39.30 -49.08 3.52
C SER A 6 -38.07 -48.51 2.82
N LEU A 7 -38.15 -47.26 2.37
CA LEU A 7 -36.98 -46.47 1.94
C LEU A 7 -36.24 -45.96 3.17
N ILE A 8 -35.02 -46.47 3.39
CA ILE A 8 -34.06 -45.90 4.34
C ILE A 8 -33.31 -44.78 3.63
N LEU A 9 -33.58 -43.53 4.01
CA LEU A 9 -32.78 -42.37 3.65
C LEU A 9 -31.48 -42.38 4.47
N LEU A 10 -30.38 -42.84 3.89
CA LEU A 10 -29.05 -42.59 4.42
C LEU A 10 -28.72 -41.11 4.24
N ALA A 11 -28.83 -40.34 5.31
CA ALA A 11 -28.22 -39.03 5.40
C ALA A 11 -26.69 -39.22 5.38
N LEU A 12 -26.05 -38.94 4.24
CA LEU A 12 -24.61 -38.73 4.20
C LEU A 12 -24.30 -37.49 5.03
N ALA A 13 -23.88 -37.70 6.29
CA ALA A 13 -23.23 -36.67 7.07
C ALA A 13 -21.95 -36.28 6.32
N ALA A 14 -21.94 -35.07 5.75
CA ALA A 14 -20.72 -34.48 5.23
C ALA A 14 -19.73 -34.40 6.40
N THR A 15 -18.67 -35.22 6.35
CA THR A 15 -17.53 -35.07 7.24
C THR A 15 -17.02 -33.63 7.10
N PRO A 16 -16.92 -32.85 8.19
CA PRO A 16 -16.30 -31.54 8.12
C PRO A 16 -14.89 -31.75 7.56
N ALA A 17 -14.56 -31.02 6.49
CA ALA A 17 -13.19 -30.95 6.01
C ALA A 17 -12.30 -30.66 7.21
N ALA A 18 -11.26 -31.47 7.43
CA ALA A 18 -10.31 -31.28 8.52
C ALA A 18 -9.96 -29.79 8.60
N ALA A 19 -10.30 -29.15 9.71
CA ALA A 19 -9.92 -27.77 9.95
C ALA A 19 -8.40 -27.71 9.86
N GLY A 20 -7.88 -27.19 8.75
CA GLY A 20 -6.44 -27.04 8.57
C GLY A 20 -5.87 -26.25 9.74
N GLU A 21 -4.63 -26.56 10.14
CA GLU A 21 -3.93 -25.78 11.15
C GLU A 21 -4.03 -24.29 10.81
N ARG A 22 -4.45 -23.48 11.80
CA ARG A 22 -4.57 -22.03 11.62
C ARG A 22 -3.18 -21.48 11.25
N PRO A 23 -3.04 -20.73 10.14
CA PRO A 23 -1.73 -20.32 9.68
C PRO A 23 -1.18 -19.19 10.55
N ASP A 24 0.14 -19.14 10.66
CA ASP A 24 0.85 -17.93 11.06
C ASP A 24 0.69 -16.85 9.98
N ILE A 25 0.80 -15.59 10.36
CA ILE A 25 0.73 -14.45 9.45
C ILE A 25 2.03 -13.65 9.55
N LEU A 26 2.76 -13.56 8.43
CA LEU A 26 3.87 -12.62 8.26
C LEU A 26 3.43 -11.52 7.29
N PHE A 27 3.30 -10.29 7.78
CA PHE A 27 2.85 -9.15 7.01
C PHE A 27 3.99 -8.16 6.83
N LEU A 28 4.46 -8.01 5.60
CA LEU A 28 5.56 -7.14 5.20
C LEU A 28 4.99 -5.94 4.43
N PHE A 29 5.29 -4.74 4.89
CA PHE A 29 4.61 -3.54 4.41
C PHE A 29 5.60 -2.41 4.10
N ALA A 30 5.71 -2.04 2.82
CA ALA A 30 6.53 -0.92 2.38
C ALA A 30 5.77 0.43 2.43
N ASP A 31 6.51 1.54 2.40
CA ASP A 31 5.97 2.90 2.38
C ASP A 31 6.35 3.58 1.05
N ASP A 32 5.39 4.15 0.31
CA ASP A 32 5.62 4.84 -0.98
C ASP A 32 6.16 3.93 -2.11
N GLN A 33 5.86 2.63 -2.12
CA GLN A 33 6.32 1.72 -3.18
C GLN A 33 5.34 1.62 -4.35
N ARG A 34 5.78 2.07 -5.54
CA ARG A 34 5.02 1.93 -6.79
C ARG A 34 4.82 0.47 -7.17
N ALA A 35 3.64 0.14 -7.69
CA ALA A 35 3.31 -1.21 -8.17
C ALA A 35 4.19 -1.73 -9.32
N ASP A 36 4.93 -0.87 -10.04
CA ASP A 36 5.82 -1.27 -11.14
C ASP A 36 7.27 -1.49 -10.70
N THR A 37 7.54 -1.59 -9.40
CA THR A 37 8.90 -1.75 -8.82
C THR A 37 9.17 -3.16 -8.29
N ILE A 38 8.60 -4.16 -8.95
CA ILE A 38 8.97 -5.57 -8.75
C ILE A 38 9.54 -6.08 -10.08
N GLY A 39 10.74 -6.66 -10.03
CA GLY A 39 11.49 -7.08 -11.23
C GLY A 39 10.71 -8.09 -12.09
N SER A 40 10.23 -9.16 -11.47
CA SER A 40 9.44 -10.22 -12.09
C SER A 40 8.08 -9.76 -12.62
N TRP A 41 7.65 -8.55 -12.27
CA TRP A 41 6.44 -7.91 -12.80
C TRP A 41 6.70 -7.07 -14.06
N GLY A 42 7.90 -7.17 -14.64
CA GLY A 42 8.26 -6.61 -15.94
C GLY A 42 9.26 -5.44 -15.89
N ASN A 43 9.69 -5.02 -14.70
CA ASN A 43 10.66 -3.94 -14.57
C ASN A 43 12.10 -4.47 -14.70
N LYS A 44 12.65 -4.38 -15.91
CA LYS A 44 14.03 -4.81 -16.22
C LYS A 44 15.14 -3.95 -15.59
N HIS A 45 14.79 -2.83 -14.98
CA HIS A 45 15.75 -1.88 -14.44
C HIS A 45 15.92 -2.00 -12.93
N ILE A 46 15.00 -2.66 -12.21
CA ILE A 46 15.08 -2.83 -10.77
C ILE A 46 15.54 -4.24 -10.40
N ARG A 47 16.19 -4.38 -9.23
CA ARG A 47 16.63 -5.66 -8.68
C ARG A 47 15.89 -5.96 -7.38
N THR A 48 14.98 -6.95 -7.44
CA THR A 48 14.18 -7.40 -6.29
C THR A 48 14.12 -8.94 -6.21
N PRO A 49 15.26 -9.64 -6.10
CA PRO A 49 15.28 -11.10 -6.18
C PRO A 49 14.43 -11.80 -5.10
N ASN A 50 14.25 -11.21 -3.91
CA ASN A 50 13.46 -11.81 -2.85
C ASN A 50 11.96 -11.63 -3.05
N LEU A 51 11.53 -10.46 -3.53
CA LEU A 51 10.16 -10.25 -3.97
C LEU A 51 9.85 -11.09 -5.20
N ASP A 52 10.79 -11.26 -6.12
CA ASP A 52 10.64 -12.15 -7.28
C ASP A 52 10.49 -13.62 -6.85
N ARG A 53 11.25 -14.05 -5.84
CA ARG A 53 11.06 -15.34 -5.18
C ARG A 53 9.66 -15.44 -4.57
N LEU A 54 9.16 -14.37 -3.93
CA LEU A 54 7.81 -14.33 -3.35
C LEU A 54 6.72 -14.40 -4.41
N VAL A 55 6.85 -13.68 -5.53
CA VAL A 55 5.95 -13.75 -6.69
C VAL A 55 5.86 -15.17 -7.23
N LYS A 56 7.01 -15.86 -7.41
CA LYS A 56 7.04 -17.24 -7.91
C LYS A 56 6.38 -18.25 -6.98
N ARG A 57 6.45 -18.04 -5.66
CA ARG A 57 5.83 -18.93 -4.66
C ARG A 57 4.41 -18.52 -4.25
N GLY A 58 3.90 -17.40 -4.77
CA GLY A 58 2.64 -16.82 -4.34
C GLY A 58 1.69 -16.47 -5.47
N PHE A 59 0.69 -15.69 -5.12
CA PHE A 59 -0.33 -15.13 -5.97
C PHE A 59 -0.21 -13.60 -6.01
N SER A 60 -0.11 -13.04 -7.22
CA SER A 60 0.07 -11.60 -7.43
C SER A 60 -1.25 -10.89 -7.76
N PHE A 61 -1.53 -9.79 -7.08
CA PHE A 61 -2.67 -8.92 -7.36
C PHE A 61 -2.18 -7.70 -8.13
N ARG A 62 -2.46 -7.70 -9.43
CA ARG A 62 -1.88 -6.74 -10.37
C ARG A 62 -2.65 -5.43 -10.43
N ASN A 63 -3.82 -5.32 -9.81
CA ASN A 63 -4.65 -4.11 -9.73
C ASN A 63 -5.09 -3.85 -8.27
N ASN A 64 -4.11 -3.69 -7.38
CA ASN A 64 -4.32 -3.36 -5.98
C ASN A 64 -4.14 -1.85 -5.70
N TYR A 65 -5.08 -1.27 -4.95
CA TYR A 65 -5.15 0.17 -4.72
C TYR A 65 -5.20 0.56 -3.24
N CYS A 66 -4.61 1.70 -2.92
CA CYS A 66 -5.07 2.51 -1.80
C CYS A 66 -6.48 3.04 -2.13
N PHE A 67 -7.43 2.90 -1.20
CA PHE A 67 -8.80 3.36 -1.43
C PHE A 67 -8.89 4.88 -1.63
N GLY A 68 -7.98 5.66 -1.05
CA GLY A 68 -8.01 7.11 -1.13
C GLY A 68 -7.35 7.76 0.09
N ALA A 69 -7.45 9.08 0.19
CA ALA A 69 -6.87 9.83 1.31
C ALA A 69 -7.64 11.10 1.62
N ASN A 70 -7.52 11.57 2.85
CA ASN A 70 -8.05 12.86 3.30
C ASN A 70 -6.94 13.83 3.74
N SER A 71 -5.69 13.52 3.44
CA SER A 71 -4.53 14.37 3.72
C SER A 71 -3.41 14.11 2.72
N GLY A 72 -2.46 15.04 2.63
CA GLY A 72 -1.26 14.88 1.81
C GLY A 72 -0.37 13.71 2.27
N ALA A 73 -0.46 13.31 3.54
CA ALA A 73 0.24 12.16 4.10
C ALA A 73 -0.58 10.88 3.90
N VAL A 74 -0.72 10.44 2.63
CA VAL A 74 -1.58 9.31 2.19
C VAL A 74 -1.36 8.02 2.99
N CYS A 75 -0.14 7.78 3.45
CA CYS A 75 0.23 6.66 4.30
C CYS A 75 -0.61 6.57 5.60
N VAL A 76 -0.99 7.69 6.22
CA VAL A 76 -1.78 7.71 7.47
C VAL A 76 -3.19 7.13 7.28
N PRO A 77 -4.04 7.65 6.37
CA PRO A 77 -5.34 7.05 6.12
C PRO A 77 -5.21 5.66 5.48
N SER A 78 -4.21 5.39 4.65
CA SER A 78 -3.99 4.05 4.08
C SER A 78 -3.78 2.98 5.17
N ARG A 79 -2.86 3.25 6.12
CA ARG A 79 -2.60 2.39 7.29
C ARG A 79 -3.84 2.25 8.17
N ALA A 80 -4.56 3.34 8.40
CA ALA A 80 -5.80 3.31 9.18
C ALA A 80 -6.85 2.40 8.54
N MET A 81 -7.04 2.49 7.22
CA MET A 81 -7.98 1.66 6.47
C MET A 81 -7.56 0.19 6.45
N LEU A 82 -6.27 -0.09 6.25
CA LEU A 82 -5.73 -1.45 6.31
C LEU A 82 -5.98 -2.11 7.67
N LEU A 83 -5.61 -1.41 8.75
CA LEU A 83 -5.64 -1.96 10.11
C LEU A 83 -7.04 -2.05 10.71
N SER A 84 -8.00 -1.25 10.22
CA SER A 84 -9.40 -1.28 10.69
C SER A 84 -10.37 -1.98 9.73
N GLY A 85 -9.96 -2.20 8.47
CA GLY A 85 -10.81 -2.69 7.40
C GLY A 85 -11.96 -1.74 7.03
N ARG A 86 -11.91 -0.48 7.49
CA ARG A 86 -12.89 0.58 7.21
C ARG A 86 -12.34 1.56 6.17
N ARG A 87 -13.21 2.35 5.55
CA ARG A 87 -12.79 3.45 4.65
C ARG A 87 -12.41 4.66 5.49
N TRP A 88 -11.59 5.56 4.95
CA TRP A 88 -11.17 6.76 5.67
C TRP A 88 -12.36 7.66 6.08
N PHE A 89 -13.49 7.56 5.39
CA PHE A 89 -14.75 8.20 5.79
C PHE A 89 -15.28 7.73 7.15
N ASP A 90 -14.97 6.49 7.53
CA ASP A 90 -15.56 5.76 8.65
C ASP A 90 -14.54 5.45 9.77
N VAL A 91 -13.29 5.91 9.62
CA VAL A 91 -12.21 5.69 10.58
C VAL A 91 -11.36 6.94 10.76
N LYS A 92 -10.99 7.23 12.01
CA LYS A 92 -10.10 8.33 12.35
C LYS A 92 -8.64 7.94 12.10
N ALA A 93 -7.83 8.93 11.74
CA ALA A 93 -6.39 8.76 11.53
C ALA A 93 -5.63 8.26 12.77
N ASP A 94 -6.13 8.55 13.96
CA ASP A 94 -5.57 8.10 15.24
C ASP A 94 -6.05 6.70 15.67
N LEU A 95 -6.92 6.07 14.86
CA LEU A 95 -7.55 4.76 15.10
C LEU A 95 -8.46 4.70 16.34
N THR A 96 -8.85 5.85 16.89
CA THR A 96 -9.79 5.91 18.02
C THR A 96 -11.17 5.39 17.61
N GLY A 97 -11.73 4.49 18.42
CA GLY A 97 -13.07 3.89 18.20
C GLY A 97 -13.12 2.77 17.16
N ALA A 98 -11.99 2.40 16.55
CA ALA A 98 -11.90 1.26 15.64
C ALA A 98 -11.30 0.03 16.34
N ARG A 99 -11.91 -1.14 16.09
CA ARG A 99 -11.31 -2.44 16.40
C ARG A 99 -10.32 -2.81 15.30
N LEU A 100 -9.07 -3.09 15.68
CA LEU A 100 -7.98 -3.29 14.73
C LEU A 100 -7.71 -4.78 14.50
N LEU A 101 -7.18 -5.12 13.33
CA LEU A 101 -6.83 -6.48 12.94
C LEU A 101 -5.96 -7.20 13.99
N PRO A 102 -4.88 -6.59 14.54
CA PRO A 102 -4.10 -7.23 15.60
C PRO A 102 -4.95 -7.62 16.82
N GLU A 103 -5.88 -6.76 17.24
CA GLU A 103 -6.75 -7.05 18.39
C GLU A 103 -7.71 -8.21 18.09
N VAL A 104 -8.27 -8.25 16.88
CA VAL A 104 -9.13 -9.35 16.41
C VAL A 104 -8.38 -10.67 16.39
N LEU A 105 -7.13 -10.67 15.94
CA LEU A 105 -6.30 -11.87 15.93
C LEU A 105 -5.92 -12.32 17.34
N ARG A 106 -5.61 -11.40 18.26
CA ARG A 106 -5.38 -11.76 19.67
C ARG A 106 -6.60 -12.40 20.32
N ASP A 107 -7.81 -11.89 20.06
CA ASP A 107 -9.03 -12.52 20.57
C ASP A 107 -9.20 -13.95 20.03
N ALA A 108 -8.70 -14.22 18.82
CA ALA A 108 -8.64 -15.55 18.23
C ALA A 108 -7.44 -16.40 18.74
N GLY A 109 -6.67 -15.91 19.71
CA GLY A 109 -5.55 -16.64 20.33
C GLY A 109 -4.23 -16.53 19.58
N TYR A 110 -4.03 -15.49 18.76
CA TYR A 110 -2.75 -15.22 18.12
C TYR A 110 -1.81 -14.42 19.02
N VAL A 111 -0.52 -14.75 18.98
CA VAL A 111 0.56 -13.88 19.45
C VAL A 111 0.76 -12.76 18.42
N THR A 112 0.69 -11.49 18.82
CA THR A 112 0.87 -10.36 17.90
C THR A 112 2.16 -9.61 18.20
N PHE A 113 2.95 -9.38 17.16
CA PHE A 113 4.21 -8.64 17.22
C PHE A 113 4.27 -7.60 16.10
N ALA A 114 4.86 -6.43 16.39
CA ALA A 114 5.14 -5.40 15.39
C ALA A 114 6.57 -4.88 15.41
N ALA A 115 7.05 -4.48 14.23
CA ALA A 115 8.26 -3.69 14.06
C ALA A 115 8.09 -2.63 12.95
N GLY A 116 8.75 -1.48 13.11
CA GLY A 116 8.80 -0.42 12.10
C GLY A 116 7.74 0.68 12.24
N LYS A 117 7.23 1.21 11.13
CA LYS A 117 6.43 2.42 11.08
C LYS A 117 4.97 2.18 11.47
N TRP A 118 4.48 2.94 12.45
CA TRP A 118 3.07 2.98 12.84
C TRP A 118 2.32 4.12 12.16
N HIS A 119 2.77 5.36 12.34
CA HIS A 119 2.24 6.60 11.75
C HIS A 119 0.77 6.94 12.08
N ASN A 120 0.04 6.07 12.76
CA ASN A 120 -1.27 6.36 13.36
C ASN A 120 -1.11 6.79 14.84
N GLY A 121 -2.23 6.94 15.56
CA GLY A 121 -2.23 7.48 16.93
C GLY A 121 -1.39 6.66 17.92
N ARG A 122 -0.59 7.32 18.76
CA ARG A 122 0.32 6.68 19.74
C ARG A 122 -0.38 5.62 20.61
N GLU A 123 -1.53 5.97 21.17
CA GLU A 123 -2.30 5.07 22.05
C GLU A 123 -2.82 3.82 21.34
N SER A 124 -3.03 3.89 20.03
CA SER A 124 -3.49 2.73 19.26
C SER A 124 -2.41 1.66 19.10
N LEU A 125 -1.13 2.02 19.17
CA LEU A 125 -0.02 1.07 19.02
C LEU A 125 0.01 0.06 20.15
N GLY A 126 0.08 0.53 21.41
CA GLY A 126 0.16 -0.36 22.58
C GLY A 126 -1.09 -1.22 22.76
N ARG A 127 -2.25 -0.68 22.36
CA ARG A 127 -3.51 -1.44 22.31
C ARG A 127 -3.47 -2.55 21.26
N ALA A 128 -2.98 -2.25 20.06
CA ALA A 128 -2.91 -3.19 18.95
C ALA A 128 -1.87 -4.29 19.19
N PHE A 129 -0.66 -3.89 19.54
CA PHE A 129 0.50 -4.77 19.72
C PHE A 129 1.03 -4.63 21.15
N PRO A 130 0.73 -5.59 22.04
CA PRO A 130 1.22 -5.54 23.41
C PRO A 130 2.74 -5.76 23.45
N GLU A 131 3.30 -6.42 22.44
CA GLU A 131 4.72 -6.58 22.21
C GLU A 131 5.10 -6.01 20.85
N ALA A 132 6.05 -5.07 20.84
CA ALA A 132 6.62 -4.51 19.63
C ALA A 132 8.07 -4.05 19.88
N ARG A 133 8.88 -4.02 18.83
CA ARG A 133 10.28 -3.60 18.91
C ARG A 133 10.63 -2.68 17.75
N SER A 134 11.44 -1.67 18.03
CA SER A 134 11.92 -0.71 17.03
C SER A 134 10.78 -0.03 16.25
N MET A 135 9.78 0.46 16.96
CA MET A 135 8.61 1.14 16.38
C MET A 135 8.89 2.62 16.15
N PHE A 136 8.64 3.10 14.93
CA PHE A 136 8.68 4.51 14.56
C PHE A 136 7.26 5.08 14.49
N LEU A 137 6.98 6.13 15.27
CA LEU A 137 5.67 6.78 15.30
C LEU A 137 5.52 7.92 14.30
N GLY A 138 6.61 8.43 13.75
CA GLY A 138 6.60 9.58 12.85
C GLY A 138 6.24 9.23 11.41
N GLY A 139 6.21 10.27 10.58
CA GLY A 139 5.98 10.13 9.15
C GLY A 139 7.25 10.00 8.33
N MET A 140 8.23 10.84 8.63
CA MET A 140 9.48 10.95 7.90
C MET A 140 10.62 11.25 8.87
N ASP A 141 11.78 10.67 8.61
CA ASP A 141 13.01 10.89 9.36
C ASP A 141 14.21 10.42 8.50
N ASP A 142 15.44 10.77 8.89
CA ASP A 142 16.64 10.22 8.28
C ASP A 142 16.73 8.72 8.58
N HIS A 143 16.76 7.90 7.52
CA HIS A 143 16.84 6.43 7.64
C HIS A 143 18.02 5.92 8.48
N THR A 144 19.06 6.73 8.73
CA THR A 144 20.21 6.38 9.56
C THR A 144 20.06 6.76 11.04
N LYS A 145 19.05 7.55 11.40
CA LYS A 145 18.85 8.13 12.74
C LYS A 145 17.39 8.13 13.19
N VAL A 146 16.57 7.23 12.65
CA VAL A 146 15.14 7.16 12.97
C VAL A 146 14.92 6.97 14.49
N PRO A 147 14.07 7.80 15.15
CA PRO A 147 13.70 7.58 16.54
C PRO A 147 12.74 6.40 16.63
N VAL A 148 13.12 5.39 17.40
CA VAL A 148 12.35 4.16 17.61
C VAL A 148 12.07 3.94 19.09
N LEU A 149 10.97 3.24 19.38
CA LEU A 149 10.62 2.82 20.73
C LEU A 149 10.17 1.37 20.75
N ASP A 150 10.13 0.77 21.93
CA ASP A 150 9.62 -0.57 22.13
C ASP A 150 8.27 -0.52 22.85
N VAL A 151 7.48 -1.58 22.70
CA VAL A 151 6.25 -1.80 23.46
C VAL A 151 6.41 -3.09 24.25
N ASN A 152 6.12 -3.03 25.55
CA ASN A 152 6.13 -4.16 26.47
C ASN A 152 4.82 -4.17 27.26
N ALA A 153 4.07 -5.27 27.22
CA ALA A 153 2.74 -5.37 27.82
C ALA A 153 1.83 -4.15 27.51
N GLY A 154 1.88 -3.66 26.26
CA GLY A 154 1.11 -2.51 25.77
C GLY A 154 1.63 -1.14 26.20
N ARG A 155 2.74 -1.08 26.96
CA ARG A 155 3.36 0.19 27.40
C ARG A 155 4.53 0.56 26.51
N LEU A 156 4.52 1.80 26.02
CA LEU A 156 5.56 2.34 25.16
C LEU A 156 6.76 2.81 26.00
N SER A 157 7.97 2.44 25.60
CA SER A 157 9.21 2.95 26.20
C SER A 157 9.47 4.40 25.80
N ALA A 158 10.49 5.00 26.44
CA ALA A 158 11.13 6.20 25.90
C ALA A 158 11.74 5.89 24.51
N PRO A 159 11.73 6.87 23.57
CA PRO A 159 12.37 6.68 22.28
C PRO A 159 13.90 6.65 22.40
N ARG A 160 14.54 5.89 21.51
CA ARG A 160 15.98 5.85 21.26
C ARG A 160 16.23 6.04 19.76
N LEU A 161 17.45 6.40 19.37
CA LEU A 161 17.80 6.35 17.95
C LEU A 161 18.01 4.89 17.51
N ALA A 162 17.60 4.58 16.28
CA ALA A 162 17.95 3.33 15.61
C ALA A 162 19.48 3.22 15.50
N GLN A 163 20.02 2.01 15.65
CA GLN A 163 21.47 1.79 15.60
C GLN A 163 21.95 1.44 14.19
N LYS A 164 21.02 1.06 13.31
CA LYS A 164 21.25 0.68 11.93
C LYS A 164 20.34 1.46 11.00
N PHE A 165 20.58 1.31 9.70
CA PHE A 165 19.63 1.80 8.70
C PHE A 165 18.23 1.23 9.00
N SER A 166 17.22 2.07 8.99
CA SER A 166 15.85 1.75 9.44
C SER A 166 15.31 0.41 8.91
N SER A 167 15.45 0.10 7.62
CA SER A 167 15.02 -1.19 7.08
C SER A 167 15.73 -2.38 7.72
N THR A 168 17.03 -2.25 8.02
CA THR A 168 17.83 -3.26 8.71
C THR A 168 17.41 -3.39 10.17
N GLU A 169 17.21 -2.26 10.87
CA GLU A 169 16.74 -2.23 12.26
C GLU A 169 15.39 -2.95 12.41
N PHE A 170 14.42 -2.65 11.55
CA PHE A 170 13.08 -3.25 11.61
C PHE A 170 13.10 -4.74 11.25
N ALA A 171 13.95 -5.13 10.29
CA ALA A 171 14.13 -6.54 9.96
C ALA A 171 14.80 -7.32 11.09
N ASP A 172 15.80 -6.75 11.76
CA ASP A 172 16.46 -7.38 12.91
C ASP A 172 15.47 -7.63 14.05
N ALA A 173 14.57 -6.68 14.32
CA ALA A 173 13.50 -6.84 15.31
C ALA A 173 12.56 -8.01 14.97
N ALA A 174 12.10 -8.09 13.71
CA ALA A 174 11.25 -9.18 13.25
C ALA A 174 11.95 -10.54 13.25
N ILE A 175 13.22 -10.59 12.84
CA ILE A 175 14.05 -11.80 12.88
C ILE A 175 14.24 -12.26 14.33
N GLY A 176 14.50 -11.33 15.26
CA GLY A 176 14.60 -11.63 16.69
C GLY A 176 13.32 -12.28 17.22
N PHE A 177 12.15 -11.74 16.88
CA PHE A 177 10.86 -12.35 17.21
C PHE A 177 10.74 -13.77 16.64
N LEU A 178 10.95 -13.95 15.32
CA LEU A 178 10.85 -15.26 14.67
C LEU A 178 11.84 -16.30 15.23
N GLN A 179 13.00 -15.84 15.73
CA GLN A 179 14.01 -16.69 16.34
C GLN A 179 13.73 -17.00 17.80
N GLN A 180 12.92 -16.23 18.52
CA GLN A 180 12.64 -16.42 19.95
C GLN A 180 11.26 -17.01 20.21
N GLU A 181 10.32 -16.82 19.29
CA GLU A 181 8.98 -17.34 19.42
C GLU A 181 9.00 -18.88 19.41
N ARG A 182 8.46 -19.48 20.47
CA ARG A 182 8.44 -20.95 20.70
C ARG A 182 7.05 -21.47 21.03
N SER A 183 6.05 -20.59 21.14
CA SER A 183 4.69 -21.02 21.45
C SER A 183 4.10 -21.85 20.30
N GLU A 184 3.23 -22.78 20.67
CA GLU A 184 2.35 -23.50 19.73
C GLU A 184 1.22 -22.60 19.20
N GLN A 185 1.04 -21.41 19.79
CA GLN A 185 0.07 -20.43 19.32
C GLN A 185 0.50 -19.88 17.96
N PRO A 186 -0.45 -19.64 17.04
CA PRO A 186 -0.13 -18.98 15.79
C PRO A 186 0.26 -17.51 16.05
N PHE A 187 1.12 -16.93 15.22
CA PHE A 187 1.52 -15.53 15.35
C PHE A 187 1.01 -14.64 14.23
N PHE A 188 0.93 -13.34 14.51
CA PHE A 188 0.83 -12.27 13.54
C PHE A 188 2.02 -11.31 13.72
N CYS A 189 2.96 -11.37 12.79
CA CYS A 189 4.14 -10.53 12.74
C CYS A 189 3.97 -9.44 11.68
N TYR A 190 3.77 -8.20 12.12
CA TYR A 190 3.57 -7.04 11.26
C TYR A 190 4.86 -6.21 11.18
N VAL A 191 5.48 -6.17 10.00
CA VAL A 191 6.72 -5.45 9.74
C VAL A 191 6.46 -4.35 8.72
N ALA A 192 6.41 -3.11 9.19
CA ALA A 192 6.17 -1.96 8.35
C ALA A 192 7.44 -1.13 8.15
N PHE A 193 8.01 -1.17 6.96
CA PHE A 193 9.18 -0.41 6.62
C PHE A 193 8.84 1.07 6.38
N THR A 194 9.83 1.94 6.61
CA THR A 194 9.81 3.33 6.12
C THR A 194 10.26 3.42 4.67
N ALA A 195 11.07 2.47 4.18
CA ALA A 195 11.51 2.46 2.79
C ALA A 195 10.38 2.01 1.85
N PRO A 196 10.35 2.50 0.60
CA PRO A 196 11.23 3.50 -0.01
C PRO A 196 10.81 4.98 0.12
N HIS A 197 10.04 5.38 1.14
CA HIS A 197 9.74 6.80 1.43
C HIS A 197 11.04 7.63 1.49
N ASP A 198 10.97 8.94 1.21
CA ASP A 198 12.12 9.82 1.34
C ASP A 198 12.47 10.12 2.82
N PRO A 199 13.71 10.54 3.16
CA PRO A 199 14.86 10.84 2.30
C PRO A 199 15.30 9.69 1.40
N ARG A 200 15.54 9.97 0.10
CA ARG A 200 15.96 8.92 -0.85
C ARG A 200 17.47 8.67 -0.73
N ASN A 201 17.89 8.14 0.42
CA ASN A 201 19.30 7.99 0.80
C ASN A 201 19.70 6.52 1.01
N PRO A 202 19.55 5.64 0.02
CA PRO A 202 19.95 4.24 0.19
C PRO A 202 21.43 4.11 0.56
N PRO A 203 21.84 3.03 1.25
CA PRO A 203 23.25 2.81 1.53
C PRO A 203 24.07 2.83 0.22
N PRO A 204 25.31 3.37 0.22
CA PRO A 204 26.02 3.75 -1.00
C PRO A 204 26.10 2.65 -2.08
N ALA A 205 26.36 1.40 -1.68
CA ALA A 205 26.45 0.26 -2.60
C ALA A 205 25.16 0.06 -3.43
N TYR A 206 23.98 0.26 -2.82
CA TYR A 206 22.69 0.14 -3.50
C TYR A 206 22.38 1.35 -4.39
N ARG A 207 22.98 2.51 -4.11
CA ARG A 207 22.84 3.71 -4.96
C ARG A 207 23.71 3.60 -6.21
N GLU A 208 24.98 3.24 -6.01
CA GLU A 208 26.00 3.20 -7.06
C GLU A 208 25.67 2.21 -8.17
N MET A 209 25.08 1.07 -7.83
CA MET A 209 24.65 0.08 -8.82
C MET A 209 23.66 0.64 -9.84
N TYR A 210 22.79 1.58 -9.43
CA TYR A 210 21.84 2.24 -10.34
C TYR A 210 22.47 3.43 -11.05
N TYR A 211 23.38 4.17 -10.42
CA TYR A 211 24.13 5.22 -11.13
C TYR A 211 24.99 4.69 -12.27
N ARG A 212 25.52 3.47 -12.18
CA ARG A 212 26.25 2.83 -13.29
C ARG A 212 25.35 2.48 -14.47
N LYS A 213 24.06 2.24 -14.23
CA LYS A 213 23.07 1.93 -15.27
C LYS A 213 21.71 2.52 -14.91
N PRO A 214 21.54 3.84 -15.08
CA PRO A 214 20.33 4.52 -14.62
C PRO A 214 19.07 4.02 -15.34
N PRO A 215 17.92 3.92 -14.64
CA PRO A 215 16.65 3.62 -15.28
C PRO A 215 16.22 4.79 -16.19
N PRO A 216 15.41 4.56 -17.23
CA PRO A 216 14.79 5.64 -17.99
C PRO A 216 13.80 6.40 -17.09
N VAL A 217 13.57 7.67 -17.40
CA VAL A 217 12.45 8.42 -16.82
C VAL A 217 11.10 7.78 -17.19
N PRO A 218 10.02 8.00 -16.41
CA PRO A 218 8.71 7.45 -16.75
C PRO A 218 8.23 7.93 -18.12
N LYS A 219 7.49 7.09 -18.85
CA LYS A 219 6.96 7.45 -20.19
C LYS A 219 6.05 8.69 -20.16
N ASN A 220 5.34 8.87 -19.06
CA ASN A 220 4.46 10.00 -18.78
C ASN A 220 5.18 11.12 -17.98
N PHE A 221 6.51 11.20 -18.09
CA PHE A 221 7.27 12.31 -17.51
C PHE A 221 6.82 13.65 -18.11
N LEU A 222 6.64 14.65 -17.24
CA LEU A 222 6.53 16.05 -17.60
C LEU A 222 7.46 16.87 -16.70
N PRO A 223 8.02 18.00 -17.18
CA PRO A 223 8.78 18.90 -16.32
C PRO A 223 7.92 19.49 -15.18
N GLU A 224 6.65 19.76 -15.47
CA GLU A 224 5.68 20.43 -14.59
C GLU A 224 4.29 19.82 -14.78
N HIS A 225 3.47 19.82 -13.73
CA HIS A 225 2.08 19.41 -13.87
C HIS A 225 1.28 20.53 -14.56
N PRO A 226 0.46 20.23 -15.59
CA PRO A 226 -0.07 21.27 -16.48
C PRO A 226 -1.22 22.10 -15.89
N PHE A 227 -1.75 21.74 -14.72
CA PHE A 227 -2.86 22.46 -14.09
C PHE A 227 -2.84 22.33 -12.57
N ASN A 228 -3.64 23.14 -11.90
CA ASN A 228 -3.82 23.11 -10.45
C ASN A 228 -4.66 21.90 -10.00
N ASN A 229 -4.00 20.81 -9.60
CA ASN A 229 -4.67 19.64 -9.01
C ASN A 229 -4.91 19.77 -7.48
N GLY A 230 -4.59 20.93 -6.90
CA GLY A 230 -4.64 21.22 -5.46
C GLY A 230 -3.36 20.89 -4.68
N PHE A 231 -2.46 20.07 -5.21
CA PHE A 231 -1.26 19.57 -4.54
C PHE A 231 0.02 19.65 -5.37
N ALA A 232 -0.05 20.05 -6.63
CA ALA A 232 1.08 20.09 -7.56
C ALA A 232 2.10 21.17 -7.22
N ARG A 233 1.81 22.04 -6.24
CA ARG A 233 2.74 22.99 -5.62
C ARG A 233 2.50 23.08 -4.13
N ASN A 234 3.46 23.65 -3.39
CA ASN A 234 3.37 24.00 -1.96
C ASN A 234 3.11 22.82 -1.01
N VAL A 235 3.45 21.59 -1.42
CA VAL A 235 3.55 20.45 -0.51
C VAL A 235 4.97 19.92 -0.48
N ARG A 236 5.32 19.30 0.64
CA ARG A 236 6.69 18.86 0.95
C ARG A 236 7.29 17.99 -0.17
N ASP A 237 6.57 16.95 -0.58
CA ASP A 237 7.04 15.97 -1.57
C ASP A 237 7.35 16.64 -2.92
N GLU A 238 6.58 17.65 -3.29
CA GLU A 238 6.72 18.40 -4.52
C GLU A 238 7.91 19.39 -4.50
N ASN A 239 8.46 19.67 -3.31
CA ASN A 239 9.67 20.48 -3.14
C ASN A 239 10.96 19.66 -3.23
N LEU A 240 10.90 18.33 -3.31
CA LEU A 240 12.08 17.45 -3.36
C LEU A 240 12.90 17.53 -4.66
N GLY A 241 12.55 18.42 -5.58
CA GLY A 241 13.30 18.74 -6.79
C GLY A 241 12.85 20.08 -7.38
N ALA A 242 13.72 20.70 -8.18
CA ALA A 242 13.45 22.01 -8.79
C ALA A 242 12.40 21.93 -9.91
N TYR A 243 11.76 23.08 -10.17
CA TYR A 243 10.92 23.32 -11.34
C TYR A 243 11.67 24.21 -12.35
N PRO A 244 11.51 24.01 -13.67
CA PRO A 244 10.93 22.81 -14.27
C PRO A 244 11.84 21.59 -14.02
N ARG A 245 11.25 20.41 -13.86
CA ARG A 245 12.03 19.20 -13.61
C ARG A 245 12.80 18.80 -14.86
N THR A 246 14.05 18.37 -14.67
CA THR A 246 14.87 17.84 -15.77
C THR A 246 14.83 16.31 -15.77
N PRO A 247 14.98 15.65 -16.93
CA PRO A 247 15.13 14.21 -17.00
C PRO A 247 16.27 13.68 -16.12
N ARG A 248 17.36 14.43 -16.00
CA ARG A 248 18.51 14.09 -15.15
C ARG A 248 18.12 14.00 -13.68
N VAL A 249 17.45 15.02 -13.13
CA VAL A 249 17.01 15.03 -11.73
C VAL A 249 16.08 13.84 -11.45
N ILE A 250 15.12 13.57 -12.34
CA ILE A 250 14.20 12.44 -12.17
C ILE A 250 14.94 11.09 -12.23
N GLN A 251 15.85 10.92 -13.19
CA GLN A 251 16.62 9.69 -13.33
C GLN A 251 17.52 9.44 -12.11
N GLU A 252 18.13 10.48 -11.57
CA GLU A 252 18.93 10.42 -10.34
C GLU A 252 18.07 10.03 -9.12
N GLN A 253 16.88 10.63 -8.95
CA GLN A 253 15.96 10.25 -7.87
C GLN A 253 15.41 8.83 -8.05
N LEU A 254 15.22 8.36 -9.28
CA LEU A 254 14.85 6.97 -9.56
C LEU A 254 15.96 5.98 -9.17
N CYS A 255 17.24 6.35 -9.36
CA CYS A 255 18.36 5.51 -8.91
C CYS A 255 18.37 5.37 -7.39
N GLU A 256 18.16 6.47 -6.68
CA GLU A 256 18.08 6.50 -5.22
C GLU A 256 16.86 5.71 -4.70
N TYR A 257 15.71 5.89 -5.32
CA TYR A 257 14.49 5.16 -5.01
C TYR A 257 14.64 3.64 -5.27
N TYR A 258 15.20 3.23 -6.42
CA TYR A 258 15.44 1.82 -6.72
C TYR A 258 16.50 1.23 -5.79
N GLY A 259 17.49 2.02 -5.38
CA GLY A 259 18.45 1.65 -4.34
C GLY A 259 17.78 1.32 -3.02
N LEU A 260 16.82 2.14 -2.57
CA LEU A 260 16.06 1.89 -1.35
C LEU A 260 15.23 0.61 -1.44
N ILE A 261 14.57 0.38 -2.58
CA ILE A 261 13.76 -0.82 -2.80
C ILE A 261 14.64 -2.07 -2.85
N THR A 262 15.84 -1.98 -3.43
CA THR A 262 16.79 -3.12 -3.48
C THR A 262 17.30 -3.45 -2.09
N HIS A 263 17.62 -2.43 -1.29
CA HIS A 263 18.01 -2.62 0.10
C HIS A 263 16.86 -3.22 0.92
N LEU A 264 15.62 -2.73 0.74
CA LEU A 264 14.41 -3.29 1.33
C LEU A 264 14.19 -4.75 0.93
N ASP A 265 14.35 -5.09 -0.34
CA ASP A 265 14.22 -6.47 -0.84
C ASP A 265 15.20 -7.42 -0.14
N GLU A 266 16.44 -6.99 0.10
CA GLU A 266 17.39 -7.77 0.89
C GLU A 266 16.88 -8.01 2.31
N GLN A 267 16.32 -6.98 2.97
CA GLN A 267 15.78 -7.12 4.32
C GLN A 267 14.55 -8.04 4.37
N VAL A 268 13.69 -7.98 3.34
CA VAL A 268 12.61 -8.96 3.14
C VAL A 268 13.18 -10.37 3.03
N GLY A 269 14.23 -10.57 2.23
CA GLY A 269 14.93 -11.85 2.12
C GLY A 269 15.40 -12.40 3.47
N ARG A 270 16.05 -11.56 4.29
CA ARG A 270 16.53 -11.94 5.63
C ARG A 270 15.40 -12.41 6.55
N ILE A 271 14.24 -11.74 6.53
CA ILE A 271 13.07 -12.14 7.33
C ILE A 271 12.49 -13.46 6.82
N LEU A 272 12.36 -13.62 5.49
CA LEU A 272 11.88 -14.86 4.89
C LEU A 272 12.79 -16.05 5.24
N ASP A 273 14.10 -15.86 5.20
CA ASP A 273 15.06 -16.90 5.56
C ASP A 273 15.02 -17.23 7.07
N ALA A 274 14.75 -16.25 7.94
CA ALA A 274 14.52 -16.48 9.37
C ALA A 274 13.22 -17.27 9.62
N LEU A 275 12.16 -16.97 8.88
CA LEU A 275 10.91 -17.73 8.93
C LEU A 275 11.11 -19.18 8.45
N GLU A 276 11.94 -19.41 7.43
CA GLU A 276 12.29 -20.77 6.99
C GLU A 276 13.07 -21.52 8.07
N LYS A 277 14.02 -20.85 8.73
CA LYS A 277 14.81 -21.42 9.83
C LYS A 277 14.00 -21.70 11.10
N SER A 278 12.89 -21.01 11.33
CA SER A 278 12.01 -21.30 12.47
C SER A 278 11.20 -22.58 12.30
N GLY A 279 11.18 -23.17 11.09
CA GLY A 279 10.40 -24.36 10.78
C GLY A 279 8.91 -24.08 10.50
N ARG A 280 8.44 -22.84 10.72
CA ARG A 280 7.02 -22.47 10.61
C ARG A 280 6.58 -22.08 9.19
N ALA A 281 7.54 -21.80 8.28
CA ALA A 281 7.28 -21.28 6.93
C ALA A 281 6.24 -22.04 6.09
N LYS A 282 6.06 -23.36 6.29
CA LYS A 282 5.06 -24.15 5.55
C LYS A 282 3.62 -23.79 5.92
N ASN A 283 3.40 -23.40 7.18
CA ASN A 283 2.09 -23.01 7.70
C ASN A 283 1.99 -21.48 7.92
N THR A 284 2.77 -20.68 7.19
CA THR A 284 2.71 -19.21 7.30
C THR A 284 2.13 -18.60 6.03
N LEU A 285 1.09 -17.79 6.18
CA LEU A 285 0.61 -16.86 5.16
C LEU A 285 1.49 -15.60 5.18
N ILE A 286 2.24 -15.41 4.10
CA ILE A 286 3.13 -14.29 3.88
C ILE A 286 2.40 -13.29 2.98
N ILE A 287 2.27 -12.06 3.43
CA ILE A 287 1.64 -10.96 2.69
C ILE A 287 2.70 -9.87 2.50
N TYR A 288 2.95 -9.47 1.26
CA TYR A 288 3.78 -8.31 0.93
C TYR A 288 2.96 -7.27 0.20
N THR A 289 2.97 -6.03 0.67
CA THR A 289 2.27 -4.91 0.02
C THR A 289 2.89 -3.57 0.38
N ALA A 290 2.39 -2.48 -0.21
CA ALA A 290 2.72 -1.11 0.20
C ALA A 290 1.47 -0.27 0.42
N ASP A 291 1.60 0.82 1.18
CA ASP A 291 0.50 1.72 1.54
C ASP A 291 -0.11 2.47 0.35
N HIS A 292 0.69 2.82 -0.64
CA HIS A 292 0.27 3.41 -1.91
C HIS A 292 1.49 3.49 -2.85
N GLY A 293 1.33 4.09 -4.03
CA GLY A 293 2.41 4.34 -4.98
C GLY A 293 3.04 5.73 -4.85
N LEU A 294 3.80 6.16 -5.86
CA LEU A 294 4.54 7.44 -5.88
C LEU A 294 4.75 7.95 -7.32
N ALA A 295 4.78 9.27 -7.54
CA ALA A 295 4.88 9.84 -8.88
C ALA A 295 6.29 9.82 -9.48
N LEU A 296 7.30 10.32 -8.76
CA LEU A 296 8.71 10.36 -9.21
C LEU A 296 8.89 10.82 -10.67
N GLY A 297 8.36 12.01 -10.99
CA GLY A 297 8.43 12.64 -12.30
C GLY A 297 7.24 12.32 -13.22
N SER A 298 6.45 11.30 -12.91
CA SER A 298 5.23 10.98 -13.67
C SER A 298 4.24 12.14 -13.57
N HIS A 299 3.69 12.58 -14.70
CA HIS A 299 2.79 13.73 -14.84
C HIS A 299 3.32 15.04 -14.26
N GLY A 300 4.64 15.20 -14.12
CA GLY A 300 5.24 16.39 -13.50
C GLY A 300 4.92 16.51 -12.01
N LEU A 301 4.83 15.38 -11.32
CA LEU A 301 4.66 15.30 -9.86
C LEU A 301 5.80 14.46 -9.26
N LEU A 302 6.16 14.72 -8.01
CA LEU A 302 7.15 13.89 -7.27
C LEU A 302 6.48 13.00 -6.23
N GLY A 303 5.47 13.53 -5.54
CA GLY A 303 4.84 12.91 -4.40
C GLY A 303 3.72 11.93 -4.74
N LYS A 304 2.85 11.74 -3.75
CA LYS A 304 1.74 10.79 -3.73
C LYS A 304 0.38 11.45 -3.86
N GLN A 305 0.34 12.78 -3.88
CA GLN A 305 -0.89 13.58 -3.79
C GLN A 305 -1.63 13.69 -5.14
N SER A 306 -1.96 12.54 -5.73
CA SER A 306 -2.75 12.44 -6.96
C SER A 306 -3.53 11.11 -7.00
N VAL A 307 -4.51 11.02 -7.89
CA VAL A 307 -5.30 9.78 -8.09
C VAL A 307 -4.92 9.03 -9.37
N TYR A 308 -3.76 9.34 -9.97
CA TYR A 308 -3.19 8.57 -11.08
C TYR A 308 -2.78 7.15 -10.63
N GLU A 309 -2.64 6.24 -11.59
CA GLU A 309 -2.24 4.84 -11.35
C GLU A 309 -0.95 4.75 -10.55
N HIS A 310 0.05 5.58 -10.89
CA HIS A 310 1.35 5.55 -10.20
C HIS A 310 1.26 5.94 -8.72
N SER A 311 0.26 6.72 -8.29
CA SER A 311 0.11 7.19 -6.91
C SER A 311 -0.79 6.29 -6.07
N MET A 312 -1.86 5.75 -6.65
CA MET A 312 -2.84 4.97 -5.87
C MET A 312 -2.62 3.46 -5.93
N LYS A 313 -1.91 2.96 -6.94
CA LYS A 313 -1.67 1.53 -7.11
C LYS A 313 -0.42 1.09 -6.35
N SER A 314 -0.53 0.04 -5.54
CA SER A 314 0.59 -0.54 -4.78
C SER A 314 0.77 -2.02 -5.11
N PRO A 315 1.97 -2.60 -4.90
CA PRO A 315 2.16 -4.03 -5.05
C PRO A 315 1.35 -4.80 -4.00
N LEU A 316 0.85 -5.98 -4.35
CA LEU A 316 0.30 -6.95 -3.41
C LEU A 316 0.63 -8.38 -3.87
N ILE A 317 1.31 -9.14 -3.00
CA ILE A 317 1.62 -10.55 -3.17
C ILE A 317 1.19 -11.30 -1.92
N VAL A 318 0.51 -12.43 -2.09
CA VAL A 318 0.17 -13.35 -1.00
C VAL A 318 0.78 -14.71 -1.29
N ALA A 319 1.41 -15.37 -0.33
CA ALA A 319 1.98 -16.71 -0.48
C ALA A 319 1.77 -17.51 0.81
N GLY A 320 1.64 -18.83 0.74
CA GLY A 320 1.44 -19.66 1.93
C GLY A 320 0.46 -20.81 1.71
N PRO A 321 -0.05 -21.42 2.79
CA PRO A 321 -0.96 -22.56 2.70
C PRO A 321 -2.25 -22.17 1.94
N GLY A 322 -2.67 -23.04 1.01
CA GLY A 322 -3.87 -22.82 0.19
C GLY A 322 -3.75 -21.76 -0.92
N VAL A 323 -2.59 -21.09 -1.05
CA VAL A 323 -2.37 -20.05 -2.07
C VAL A 323 -1.64 -20.65 -3.29
N PRO A 324 -2.19 -20.55 -4.51
CA PRO A 324 -1.55 -21.09 -5.70
C PRO A 324 -0.28 -20.30 -6.05
N ARG A 325 0.75 -21.05 -6.47
CA ARG A 325 2.09 -20.53 -6.78
C ARG A 325 2.16 -19.99 -8.20
N GLY A 326 2.83 -18.85 -8.39
CA GLY A 326 3.17 -18.30 -9.71
C GLY A 326 1.97 -17.82 -10.53
N LYS A 327 0.81 -17.61 -9.90
CA LYS A 327 -0.41 -17.12 -10.56
C LYS A 327 -0.65 -15.65 -10.23
N SER A 328 -1.50 -15.00 -11.02
CA SER A 328 -1.88 -13.61 -10.81
C SER A 328 -3.34 -13.35 -11.17
N THR A 329 -3.86 -12.22 -10.70
CA THR A 329 -5.15 -11.67 -11.12
C THR A 329 -5.04 -10.19 -11.44
N ASP A 330 -5.86 -9.74 -12.40
CA ASP A 330 -6.09 -8.32 -12.70
C ASP A 330 -7.39 -7.81 -12.07
N ALA A 331 -8.05 -8.61 -11.20
CA ALA A 331 -9.21 -8.15 -10.43
C ALA A 331 -8.84 -6.94 -9.57
N PHE A 332 -9.78 -6.00 -9.44
CA PHE A 332 -9.61 -4.82 -8.62
C PHE A 332 -9.62 -5.17 -7.14
N THR A 333 -8.56 -4.82 -6.42
CA THR A 333 -8.43 -4.98 -4.97
C THR A 333 -8.10 -3.66 -4.27
N TYR A 334 -8.47 -3.55 -3.01
CA TYR A 334 -8.01 -2.50 -2.11
C TYR A 334 -7.16 -3.09 -0.99
N LEU A 335 -6.27 -2.28 -0.41
CA LEU A 335 -5.49 -2.70 0.77
C LEU A 335 -6.39 -3.11 1.95
N LEU A 336 -7.53 -2.42 2.15
CA LEU A 336 -8.48 -2.73 3.20
C LEU A 336 -9.18 -4.10 3.04
N ASP A 337 -9.06 -4.75 1.87
CA ASP A 337 -9.53 -6.12 1.64
C ASP A 337 -8.69 -7.15 2.42
N LEU A 338 -7.46 -6.81 2.81
CA LEU A 338 -6.59 -7.72 3.56
C LEU A 338 -7.13 -8.01 4.96
N PHE A 339 -7.89 -7.11 5.57
CA PHE A 339 -8.50 -7.35 6.88
C PHE A 339 -9.45 -8.55 6.84
N PRO A 340 -10.56 -8.55 6.07
CA PRO A 340 -11.47 -9.70 6.02
C PRO A 340 -10.80 -10.95 5.46
N THR A 341 -9.81 -10.80 4.56
CA THR A 341 -9.02 -11.92 4.03
C THR A 341 -8.24 -12.63 5.13
N ILE A 342 -7.57 -11.88 6.01
CA ILE A 342 -6.81 -12.45 7.11
C ILE A 342 -7.76 -13.08 8.14
N CYS A 343 -8.87 -12.42 8.48
CA CYS A 343 -9.90 -13.03 9.34
C CYS A 343 -10.40 -14.38 8.79
N ALA A 344 -10.69 -14.46 7.49
CA ALA A 344 -11.12 -15.69 6.84
C ALA A 344 -10.04 -16.78 6.87
N ALA A 345 -8.77 -16.42 6.65
CA ALA A 345 -7.65 -17.36 6.67
C ALA A 345 -7.33 -17.91 8.07
N THR A 346 -7.57 -17.12 9.12
CA THR A 346 -7.26 -17.49 10.51
C THR A 346 -8.45 -18.04 11.29
N GLY A 347 -9.67 -17.91 10.74
CA GLY A 347 -10.92 -18.21 11.44
C GLY A 347 -11.29 -17.16 12.49
N ALA A 348 -10.60 -16.02 12.55
CA ALA A 348 -10.94 -14.95 13.48
C ALA A 348 -12.25 -14.26 13.09
N ALA A 349 -13.08 -13.93 14.08
CA ALA A 349 -14.37 -13.28 13.85
C ALA A 349 -14.18 -11.80 13.44
N PRO A 350 -14.55 -11.38 12.22
CA PRO A 350 -14.42 -9.99 11.81
C PRO A 350 -15.43 -9.10 12.56
N PRO A 351 -15.07 -7.84 12.90
CA PRO A 351 -16.03 -6.89 13.45
C PRO A 351 -17.06 -6.48 12.38
N ALA A 352 -18.21 -5.97 12.82
CA ALA A 352 -19.21 -5.43 11.89
C ALA A 352 -18.69 -4.17 11.16
N GLY A 353 -19.19 -3.96 9.93
CA GLY A 353 -18.94 -2.75 9.15
C GLY A 353 -17.58 -2.72 8.44
N LEU A 354 -16.95 -3.86 8.18
CA LEU A 354 -15.82 -3.92 7.25
C LEU A 354 -16.26 -3.48 5.84
N ALA A 355 -15.43 -2.69 5.19
CA ALA A 355 -15.67 -2.21 3.82
C ALA A 355 -14.97 -3.08 2.75
N GLY A 356 -14.07 -3.97 3.18
CA GLY A 356 -13.30 -4.84 2.29
C GLY A 356 -14.00 -6.16 2.00
N HIS A 357 -13.44 -6.90 1.05
CA HIS A 357 -13.89 -8.25 0.68
C HIS A 357 -12.77 -9.26 0.88
N ASP A 358 -13.12 -10.50 1.23
CA ASP A 358 -12.14 -11.59 1.28
C ASP A 358 -11.57 -11.87 -0.12
N LEU A 359 -10.26 -11.74 -0.26
CA LEU A 359 -9.52 -11.96 -1.51
C LEU A 359 -9.32 -13.44 -1.83
N ALA A 360 -9.56 -14.36 -0.87
CA ALA A 360 -9.30 -15.78 -1.08
C ALA A 360 -10.15 -16.38 -2.20
N ALA A 361 -11.35 -15.84 -2.44
CA ALA A 361 -12.20 -16.25 -3.55
C ALA A 361 -11.52 -16.05 -4.93
N LEU A 362 -10.61 -15.07 -5.06
CA LEU A 362 -9.89 -14.80 -6.30
C LEU A 362 -8.80 -15.84 -6.58
N TRP A 363 -7.98 -16.19 -5.59
CA TRP A 363 -6.90 -17.16 -5.81
C TRP A 363 -7.37 -18.62 -5.73
N THR A 364 -8.46 -18.91 -5.02
CA THR A 364 -9.11 -20.24 -5.07
C THR A 364 -9.86 -20.47 -6.39
N GLY A 365 -10.03 -19.43 -7.20
CA GLY A 365 -10.76 -19.49 -8.47
C GLY A 365 -12.29 -19.54 -8.32
N ARG A 366 -12.82 -19.38 -7.10
CA ARG A 366 -14.27 -19.33 -6.84
C ARG A 366 -14.91 -18.08 -7.46
N GLN A 367 -14.16 -16.99 -7.57
CA GLN A 367 -14.60 -15.75 -8.22
C GLN A 367 -13.51 -15.22 -9.15
N LYS A 368 -13.91 -14.67 -10.30
CA LYS A 368 -13.00 -13.96 -11.21
C LYS A 368 -12.77 -12.50 -10.81
N SER A 369 -13.75 -11.90 -10.14
CA SER A 369 -13.71 -10.52 -9.66
C SER A 369 -14.55 -10.39 -8.40
N ILE A 370 -14.18 -9.44 -7.53
CA ILE A 370 -14.92 -9.03 -6.33
C ILE A 370 -15.56 -7.64 -6.48
N ARG A 371 -15.17 -6.89 -7.52
CA ARG A 371 -15.75 -5.58 -7.88
C ARG A 371 -15.43 -5.21 -9.32
N ASP A 372 -16.34 -4.49 -9.97
CA ASP A 372 -16.18 -4.10 -11.38
C ASP A 372 -15.41 -2.79 -11.60
N SER A 373 -15.22 -2.02 -10.53
CA SER A 373 -14.55 -0.73 -10.55
C SER A 373 -13.87 -0.40 -9.23
N VAL A 374 -12.98 0.58 -9.26
CA VAL A 374 -12.42 1.23 -8.08
C VAL A 374 -12.79 2.71 -8.06
N PHE A 375 -13.11 3.20 -6.88
CA PHE A 375 -13.25 4.60 -6.51
C PHE A 375 -12.04 5.07 -5.71
N LEU A 376 -11.55 6.27 -6.01
CA LEU A 376 -10.35 6.87 -5.42
C LEU A 376 -10.67 8.31 -4.96
N PRO A 377 -11.29 8.49 -3.78
CA PRO A 377 -11.50 9.80 -3.19
C PRO A 377 -10.22 10.39 -2.60
N TYR A 378 -9.94 11.65 -2.92
CA TYR A 378 -8.82 12.40 -2.37
C TYR A 378 -9.29 13.78 -1.87
N THR A 379 -9.21 13.99 -0.56
CA THR A 379 -9.62 15.22 0.14
C THR A 379 -10.95 15.78 -0.38
N ASP A 380 -11.05 17.09 -0.60
CA ASP A 380 -12.08 17.75 -1.39
C ASP A 380 -11.62 18.05 -2.84
N THR A 381 -10.37 17.72 -3.20
CA THR A 381 -9.76 18.20 -4.46
C THR A 381 -9.94 17.25 -5.64
N MET A 382 -10.03 15.93 -5.41
CA MET A 382 -10.11 14.95 -6.50
C MET A 382 -11.05 13.80 -6.19
N ARG A 383 -11.76 13.33 -7.22
CA ARG A 383 -12.47 12.05 -7.21
C ARG A 383 -12.14 11.31 -8.49
N ALA A 384 -11.76 10.05 -8.40
CA ALA A 384 -11.63 9.20 -9.58
C ALA A 384 -12.45 7.94 -9.47
N VAL A 385 -12.94 7.47 -10.61
CA VAL A 385 -13.49 6.13 -10.76
C VAL A 385 -12.85 5.47 -11.96
N ARG A 386 -12.56 4.18 -11.84
CA ARG A 386 -11.99 3.37 -12.90
C ARG A 386 -12.74 2.05 -13.02
N ASP A 387 -13.13 1.70 -14.24
CA ASP A 387 -13.53 0.35 -14.60
C ASP A 387 -12.39 -0.40 -15.34
N ALA A 388 -12.67 -1.57 -15.89
CA ALA A 388 -11.68 -2.40 -16.58
C ALA A 388 -10.97 -1.73 -17.77
N ARG A 389 -11.51 -0.63 -18.31
CA ARG A 389 -10.94 0.07 -19.46
C ARG A 389 -10.76 1.56 -19.21
N TRP A 390 -11.76 2.21 -18.63
CA TRP A 390 -11.82 3.66 -18.57
C TRP A 390 -11.58 4.16 -17.16
N LYS A 391 -10.94 5.33 -17.07
CA LYS A 391 -10.78 6.05 -15.81
C LYS A 391 -11.15 7.51 -16.00
N LEU A 392 -12.07 7.97 -15.15
CA LEU A 392 -12.48 9.36 -15.03
C LEU A 392 -11.85 9.93 -13.75
N ILE A 393 -11.22 11.09 -13.87
CA ILE A 393 -10.77 11.92 -12.74
C ILE A 393 -11.52 13.25 -12.82
N VAL A 394 -12.09 13.67 -11.70
CA VAL A 394 -12.78 14.95 -11.54
C VAL A 394 -12.03 15.78 -10.50
N TYR A 395 -11.82 17.05 -10.81
CA TYR A 395 -11.19 18.07 -9.97
C TYR A 395 -12.22 19.15 -9.63
N PRO A 396 -13.05 18.97 -8.58
CA PRO A 396 -14.19 19.84 -8.33
C PRO A 396 -13.79 21.30 -8.09
N ARG A 397 -12.64 21.53 -7.46
CA ARG A 397 -12.16 22.88 -7.10
C ARG A 397 -11.88 23.79 -8.31
N ILE A 398 -11.61 23.21 -9.47
CA ILE A 398 -11.31 23.95 -10.71
C ILE A 398 -12.27 23.59 -11.86
N ASN A 399 -13.33 22.83 -11.58
CA ASN A 399 -14.28 22.31 -12.58
C ASN A 399 -13.59 21.63 -13.77
N HIS A 400 -12.53 20.87 -13.51
CA HIS A 400 -11.76 20.15 -14.53
C HIS A 400 -12.02 18.65 -14.45
N GLN A 401 -11.88 17.97 -15.59
CA GLN A 401 -12.01 16.53 -15.68
C GLN A 401 -11.02 15.94 -16.68
N GLN A 402 -10.57 14.73 -16.39
CA GLN A 402 -9.75 13.92 -17.27
C GLN A 402 -10.39 12.56 -17.49
N LEU A 403 -10.39 12.09 -18.74
CA LEU A 403 -10.81 10.73 -19.09
C LEU A 403 -9.67 10.02 -19.82
N PHE A 404 -9.37 8.79 -19.42
CA PHE A 404 -8.33 7.95 -20.02
C PHE A 404 -8.87 6.58 -20.46
N ASP A 405 -8.47 6.12 -21.66
CA ASP A 405 -8.64 4.73 -22.13
C ASP A 405 -7.41 3.91 -21.73
N LEU A 406 -7.41 3.29 -20.55
CA LEU A 406 -6.25 2.61 -19.99
C LEU A 406 -5.81 1.36 -20.78
N ARG A 407 -6.62 0.89 -21.73
CA ARG A 407 -6.18 -0.17 -22.66
C ARG A 407 -5.24 0.37 -23.74
N LYS A 408 -5.45 1.61 -24.18
CA LYS A 408 -4.63 2.27 -25.22
C LYS A 408 -3.56 3.17 -24.63
N ASP A 409 -3.86 3.76 -23.48
CA ASP A 409 -3.03 4.72 -22.77
C ASP A 409 -2.94 4.33 -21.27
N PRO A 410 -2.20 3.26 -20.96
CA PRO A 410 -2.00 2.84 -19.56
C PRO A 410 -1.18 3.84 -18.74
N GLY A 411 -0.55 4.83 -19.41
CA GLY A 411 0.24 5.89 -18.78
C GLY A 411 -0.56 7.13 -18.40
N GLU A 412 -1.85 7.19 -18.73
CA GLU A 412 -2.74 8.33 -18.44
C GLU A 412 -2.26 9.65 -19.07
N MET A 413 -1.69 9.58 -20.27
CA MET A 413 -1.03 10.72 -20.92
C MET A 413 -1.98 11.63 -21.69
N ASN A 414 -3.08 11.10 -22.22
CA ASN A 414 -3.97 11.78 -23.15
C ASN A 414 -5.37 11.93 -22.53
N ASN A 415 -5.69 13.14 -22.05
CA ASN A 415 -7.05 13.45 -21.61
C ASN A 415 -7.99 13.50 -22.81
N ILE A 416 -8.90 12.52 -22.89
CA ILE A 416 -9.87 12.41 -23.98
C ILE A 416 -11.32 12.73 -23.61
N ALA A 417 -11.53 13.44 -22.50
CA ALA A 417 -12.86 13.77 -22.00
C ALA A 417 -13.72 14.52 -23.03
N ALA A 418 -13.13 15.51 -23.72
CA ALA A 418 -13.81 16.30 -24.73
C ALA A 418 -14.24 15.47 -25.96
N GLN A 419 -13.50 14.40 -26.31
CA GLN A 419 -13.83 13.56 -27.47
C GLN A 419 -14.78 12.40 -27.13
N LYS A 420 -15.04 12.14 -25.85
CA LYS A 420 -15.85 11.00 -25.38
C LYS A 420 -16.89 11.42 -24.31
N PRO A 421 -17.77 12.40 -24.61
CA PRO A 421 -18.74 12.90 -23.63
C PRO A 421 -19.67 11.81 -23.09
N ALA A 422 -20.09 10.84 -23.91
CA ALA A 422 -20.93 9.72 -23.47
C ALA A 422 -20.24 8.83 -22.41
N GLU A 423 -18.92 8.63 -22.53
CA GLU A 423 -18.16 7.87 -21.52
C GLU A 423 -17.93 8.68 -20.25
N VAL A 424 -17.69 9.99 -20.37
CA VAL A 424 -17.65 10.91 -19.22
C VAL A 424 -18.96 10.84 -18.44
N GLU A 425 -20.10 10.89 -19.13
CA GLU A 425 -21.41 10.84 -18.48
C GLU A 425 -21.66 9.49 -17.80
N ARG A 426 -21.33 8.38 -18.48
CA ARG A 426 -21.42 7.03 -17.92
C ARG A 426 -20.58 6.87 -16.66
N LEU A 427 -19.32 7.30 -16.68
CA LEU A 427 -18.44 7.20 -15.52
C LEU A 427 -18.79 8.20 -14.44
N THR A 428 -19.36 9.36 -14.79
CA THR A 428 -19.91 10.29 -13.79
C THR A 428 -21.05 9.66 -13.01
N ARG A 429 -21.94 8.90 -13.68
CA ARG A 429 -22.97 8.10 -12.99
C ARG A 429 -22.36 7.06 -12.08
N LEU A 430 -21.38 6.28 -12.57
CA LEU A 430 -20.68 5.29 -11.75
C LEU A 430 -19.98 5.93 -10.54
N LEU A 431 -19.38 7.10 -10.70
CA LEU A 431 -18.76 7.86 -9.62
C LEU A 431 -19.81 8.26 -8.57
N ARG A 432 -20.98 8.77 -8.99
CA ARG A 432 -22.09 9.08 -8.08
C ARG A 432 -22.64 7.85 -7.36
N GLU A 433 -22.71 6.70 -8.04
CA GLU A 433 -23.07 5.43 -7.39
C GLU A 433 -22.07 5.06 -6.29
N TRP A 434 -20.77 5.24 -6.53
CA TRP A 434 -19.75 5.06 -5.51
C TRP A 434 -19.90 6.05 -4.35
N GLN A 435 -20.19 7.32 -4.64
CA GLN A 435 -20.45 8.32 -3.60
C GLN A 435 -21.63 7.91 -2.71
N ASN A 436 -22.73 7.47 -3.31
CA ASN A 436 -23.89 6.98 -2.58
C ASN A 436 -23.56 5.75 -1.72
N ARG A 437 -22.82 4.77 -2.26
CA ARG A 437 -22.41 3.55 -1.54
C ARG A 437 -21.43 3.82 -0.40
N THR A 438 -20.63 4.88 -0.53
CA THR A 438 -19.55 5.21 0.43
C THR A 438 -19.92 6.32 1.41
N GLY A 439 -21.04 7.00 1.19
CA GLY A 439 -21.43 8.18 1.97
C GLY A 439 -20.58 9.41 1.67
N ASP A 440 -19.81 9.43 0.56
CA ASP A 440 -19.04 10.59 0.14
C ASP A 440 -19.97 11.69 -0.37
N LYS A 441 -19.94 12.85 0.30
CA LYS A 441 -20.80 14.00 0.01
C LYS A 441 -20.12 15.07 -0.84
N GLN A 442 -18.89 14.83 -1.29
CA GLN A 442 -18.13 15.83 -2.06
C GLN A 442 -18.83 16.16 -3.38
N SER A 443 -19.12 17.43 -3.61
CA SER A 443 -19.63 17.87 -4.92
C SER A 443 -18.58 17.62 -6.00
N LEU A 444 -19.03 17.26 -7.20
CA LEU A 444 -18.18 17.04 -8.38
C LEU A 444 -17.85 18.33 -9.14
N ALA A 445 -18.48 19.44 -8.77
CA ALA A 445 -18.23 20.77 -9.33
C ALA A 445 -18.49 21.85 -8.28
N THR A 446 -17.97 23.05 -8.51
CA THR A 446 -18.19 24.24 -7.69
C THR A 446 -18.75 25.39 -8.53
N THR A 447 -19.55 26.25 -7.91
CA THR A 447 -20.03 27.50 -8.54
C THR A 447 -18.96 28.60 -8.54
N ASN A 448 -17.92 28.46 -7.70
CA ASN A 448 -16.80 29.40 -7.60
C ASN A 448 -15.46 28.66 -7.82
N PRO A 449 -15.09 28.36 -9.08
CA PRO A 449 -13.88 27.59 -9.37
C PRO A 449 -12.62 28.42 -9.14
N MET A 450 -11.61 27.76 -8.56
CA MET A 450 -10.26 28.29 -8.53
C MET A 450 -9.65 28.31 -9.95
N PRO A 451 -8.61 29.12 -10.21
CA PRO A 451 -7.89 29.06 -11.46
C PRO A 451 -7.31 27.67 -11.72
N ALA A 452 -7.54 27.14 -12.93
CA ALA A 452 -6.94 25.89 -13.39
C ALA A 452 -5.45 26.07 -13.74
N ALA A 453 -5.04 27.27 -14.16
CA ALA A 453 -3.64 27.58 -14.41
C ALA A 453 -2.82 27.52 -13.10
N ILE A 454 -1.61 27.00 -13.21
CA ILE A 454 -0.63 26.93 -12.13
C ILE A 454 0.66 27.61 -12.58
N ARG A 455 1.31 28.31 -11.64
CA ARG A 455 2.62 28.92 -11.83
C ARG A 455 3.61 28.26 -10.89
N TYR A 456 4.85 28.10 -11.35
CA TYR A 456 5.94 27.48 -10.62
C TYR A 456 7.08 28.44 -10.28
N ASP A 457 6.98 29.68 -10.75
CA ASP A 457 7.95 30.76 -10.59
C ASP A 457 7.54 31.78 -9.51
N ASP A 458 6.44 31.53 -8.79
CA ASP A 458 5.82 32.44 -7.82
C ASP A 458 6.06 32.06 -6.35
N PHE A 459 6.99 31.14 -6.07
CA PHE A 459 7.26 30.68 -4.71
C PHE A 459 8.74 30.30 -4.48
N GLU A 460 9.13 30.28 -3.22
CA GLU A 460 10.45 29.85 -2.78
C GLU A 460 10.42 28.41 -2.27
N ARG A 461 11.31 27.56 -2.80
CA ARG A 461 11.49 26.19 -2.33
C ARG A 461 12.23 26.20 -0.99
N LYS A 462 11.74 25.42 -0.02
CA LYS A 462 12.39 25.24 1.28
C LYS A 462 13.02 23.85 1.38
N PRO A 463 14.31 23.75 1.73
CA PRO A 463 14.94 22.47 2.03
C PRO A 463 14.14 21.71 3.08
N ASP A 464 14.02 20.41 2.88
CA ASP A 464 13.34 19.53 3.82
C ASP A 464 14.33 19.14 4.94
N GLN A 465 13.96 19.43 6.18
CA GLN A 465 14.82 19.27 7.37
C GLN A 465 15.31 17.83 7.60
N TRP A 466 14.63 16.84 7.04
CA TRP A 466 14.99 15.43 7.21
C TRP A 466 15.96 14.94 6.13
N GLN A 467 16.15 15.72 5.05
CA GLN A 467 17.08 15.34 3.99
C GLN A 467 18.53 15.44 4.47
N PRO A 468 19.37 14.43 4.21
CA PRO A 468 20.79 14.53 4.51
C PRO A 468 21.44 15.63 3.67
N PRO A 469 22.52 16.26 4.16
CA PRO A 469 23.14 17.43 3.50
C PRO A 469 23.46 17.23 2.01
N TRP A 470 23.94 16.05 1.62
CA TRP A 470 24.28 15.76 0.22
C TRP A 470 23.05 15.69 -0.70
N ILE A 471 21.86 15.34 -0.19
CA ILE A 471 20.62 15.38 -0.99
C ILE A 471 20.18 16.84 -1.14
N VAL A 472 20.30 17.63 -0.08
CA VAL A 472 20.01 19.08 -0.13
C VAL A 472 20.91 19.74 -1.16
N GLU A 473 22.22 19.60 -1.05
CA GLU A 473 23.21 20.16 -2.00
C GLU A 473 22.95 19.74 -3.45
N LYS A 474 22.40 18.54 -3.66
CA LYS A 474 22.16 17.99 -5.00
C LYS A 474 20.88 18.51 -5.67
N TYR A 475 19.82 18.76 -4.90
CA TYR A 475 18.49 19.06 -5.45
C TYR A 475 17.88 20.40 -5.04
N PHE A 476 18.49 21.11 -4.09
CA PHE A 476 18.14 22.47 -3.68
C PHE A 476 19.29 23.40 -4.00
#